data_AF-A0A101XF98-F1
#
_entry.id   AF-A0A101XF98-F1
#
_cell.length_a   1.000
_cell.length_b   1.000
_cell.length_c   1.000
_cell.angle_alpha   90.00
_cell.angle_beta   90.00
_cell.angle_gamma   90.00
#
_symmetry.space_group_name_H-M   'P 1'
#
loop_
_entity.id
_entity.type
_entity.pdbx_description
1 polymer ?
#
loop_
_entity_poly.entity_id
_entity_poly.type
_entity_poly.pdbx_seq_one_letter_code
_entity_poly.pdbx_strand_id
1 'polypeptide(L)'
;GITYTYNEPTIFMEFAHDVGVLARQRGLFNTFVTNGYMTPEAVKYASEFLDAATVDFKGNADEKFLRKYVFVPDAEPIFETLAEMKKYGIWVEVTDLVVPEVGDDLEKARWLVRRVIDILGPDVPIHFLRFHPDYNLQHLPPTPVETLERHVEVAKEEGARFAYVGNVPGHRYEHTYCPECGRVVIRRRGFSILEINLVERGGEHRCKFCGAKIPIRGRVMPTWRDEFRFVYVPIQTFTRWVRREVNK
;
A
#
# COMPACT_ATOMS: atom_id res chain seq x y z
N GLY A 1 10.52 -5.85 -8.82
CA GLY A 1 10.70 -4.43 -8.54
C GLY A 1 11.58 -4.26 -7.33
N ILE A 2 11.75 -3.02 -6.88
CA ILE A 2 12.42 -2.64 -5.64
C ILE A 2 11.39 -1.89 -4.79
N THR A 3 11.32 -2.21 -3.50
CA THR A 3 10.46 -1.51 -2.55
C THR A 3 11.32 -0.83 -1.50
N TYR A 4 11.10 0.46 -1.28
CA TYR A 4 11.76 1.28 -0.27
C TYR A 4 10.82 1.39 0.94
N THR A 5 11.25 0.87 2.09
CA THR A 5 10.38 0.67 3.27
C THR A 5 11.20 0.54 4.59
N TYR A 6 10.54 0.18 5.68
CA TYR A 6 10.96 0.15 7.10
C TYR A 6 11.21 1.54 7.72
N ASN A 7 12.03 2.36 7.07
CA ASN A 7 12.11 3.78 7.33
C ASN A 7 11.30 4.54 6.30
N GLU A 8 10.87 5.75 6.63
CA GLU A 8 10.17 6.63 5.70
C GLU A 8 11.08 6.96 4.50
N PRO A 9 10.73 6.54 3.26
CA PRO A 9 11.59 6.69 2.10
C PRO A 9 11.89 8.14 1.70
N THR A 10 11.08 9.11 2.12
CA THR A 10 11.34 10.53 1.84
C THR A 10 12.59 11.07 2.54
N ILE A 11 13.01 10.45 3.65
CA ILE A 11 14.22 10.85 4.40
C ILE A 11 15.50 10.50 3.62
N PHE A 12 15.43 9.55 2.69
CA PHE A 12 16.56 9.12 1.85
C PHE A 12 16.22 9.17 0.36
N MET A 13 15.38 10.12 -0.04
CA MET A 13 14.80 10.22 -1.38
C MET A 13 15.85 10.27 -2.49
N GLU A 14 16.97 10.97 -2.30
CA GLU A 14 18.06 11.07 -3.28
C GLU A 14 18.72 9.71 -3.52
N PHE A 15 18.95 8.94 -2.46
CA PHE A 15 19.46 7.57 -2.58
C PHE A 15 18.43 6.66 -3.28
N ALA A 16 17.15 6.78 -2.92
CA ALA A 16 16.09 6.01 -3.56
C ALA A 16 15.96 6.36 -5.06
N HIS A 17 16.16 7.61 -5.43
CA HIS A 17 16.17 8.08 -6.82
C HIS A 17 17.30 7.43 -7.62
N ASP A 18 18.56 7.55 -7.15
CA ASP A 18 19.72 6.98 -7.83
C ASP A 18 19.55 5.46 -8.08
N VAL A 19 19.08 4.73 -7.05
CA VAL A 19 18.78 3.30 -7.17
C VAL A 19 17.63 3.06 -8.14
N GLY A 20 16.56 3.86 -8.04
CA GLY A 20 15.35 3.69 -8.82
C GLY A 20 15.54 3.93 -10.31
N VAL A 21 16.33 4.93 -10.69
CA VAL A 21 16.74 5.17 -12.08
C VAL A 21 17.51 3.97 -12.65
N LEU A 22 18.47 3.45 -11.90
CA LEU A 22 19.25 2.26 -12.29
C LEU A 22 18.38 0.99 -12.37
N ALA A 23 17.35 0.88 -11.53
CA ALA A 23 16.40 -0.22 -11.52
C ALA A 23 15.49 -0.18 -12.75
N ARG A 24 14.98 1.01 -13.11
CA ARG A 24 14.15 1.20 -14.32
C ARG A 24 14.90 0.87 -15.60
N GLN A 25 16.20 1.22 -15.68
CA GLN A 25 17.06 0.81 -16.80
C GLN A 25 17.15 -0.71 -16.97
N ARG A 26 16.88 -1.48 -15.91
CA ARG A 26 16.84 -2.95 -15.90
C ARG A 26 15.42 -3.52 -15.99
N GLY A 27 14.42 -2.69 -16.26
CA GLY A 27 13.01 -3.09 -16.36
C GLY A 27 12.35 -3.44 -15.01
N LEU A 28 12.95 -3.02 -13.89
CA LEU A 28 12.36 -3.18 -12.56
C LEU A 28 11.52 -1.95 -12.21
N PHE A 29 10.33 -2.19 -11.67
CA PHE A 29 9.49 -1.15 -11.09
C PHE A 29 9.98 -0.76 -9.68
N ASN A 30 9.70 0.47 -9.25
CA ASN A 30 10.02 1.01 -7.93
C ASN A 30 8.74 1.30 -7.14
N THR A 31 8.73 0.93 -5.86
CA THR A 31 7.60 1.25 -4.97
C THR A 31 8.03 1.81 -3.63
N PHE A 32 7.21 2.68 -3.07
CA PHE A 32 7.37 3.19 -1.70
C PHE A 32 6.34 2.56 -0.77
N VAL A 33 6.74 2.32 0.48
CA VAL A 33 5.82 2.21 1.61
C VAL A 33 6.11 3.42 2.49
N THR A 34 5.16 4.35 2.56
CA THR A 34 5.40 5.71 3.06
C THR A 34 4.23 6.19 3.90
N ASN A 35 4.51 7.07 4.86
CA ASN A 35 3.48 7.82 5.59
C ASN A 35 2.78 8.89 4.73
N GLY A 36 3.31 9.17 3.53
CA GLY A 36 2.72 10.13 2.59
C GLY A 36 2.78 11.59 3.05
N TYR A 37 3.64 11.95 4.01
CA TYR A 37 3.77 13.32 4.48
C TYR A 37 4.82 14.08 3.65
N MET A 38 4.50 14.35 2.39
CA MET A 38 5.42 14.92 1.39
C MET A 38 4.99 16.32 0.97
N THR A 39 5.95 17.16 0.57
CA THR A 39 5.62 18.39 -0.16
C THR A 39 5.34 18.06 -1.64
N PRO A 40 4.62 18.92 -2.38
CA PRO A 40 4.41 18.74 -3.82
C PRO A 40 5.74 18.61 -4.61
N GLU A 41 6.79 19.32 -4.20
CA GLU A 41 8.12 19.23 -4.83
C GLU A 41 8.75 17.85 -4.62
N ALA A 42 8.59 17.26 -3.42
CA ALA A 42 9.07 15.92 -3.13
C ALA A 42 8.32 14.86 -3.94
N VAL A 43 7.01 14.99 -4.11
CA VAL A 43 6.22 14.09 -4.97
C VAL A 43 6.65 14.22 -6.44
N LYS A 44 6.86 15.46 -6.92
CA LYS A 44 7.39 15.70 -8.26
C LYS A 44 8.75 15.04 -8.46
N TYR A 45 9.67 15.18 -7.51
CA TYR A 45 10.98 14.53 -7.57
C TYR A 45 10.86 13.00 -7.57
N ALA A 46 9.98 12.43 -6.72
CA ALA A 46 9.70 11.01 -6.69
C ALA A 46 9.16 10.49 -8.03
N SER A 47 8.34 11.28 -8.74
CA SER A 47 7.75 10.89 -10.03
C SER A 47 8.77 10.56 -11.13
N GLU A 48 10.03 11.00 -10.99
CA GLU A 48 11.09 10.69 -11.95
C GLU A 48 11.45 9.19 -11.97
N PHE A 49 11.21 8.46 -10.87
CA PHE A 49 11.62 7.06 -10.75
C PHE A 49 10.56 6.14 -10.12
N LEU A 50 9.60 6.69 -9.37
CA LEU A 50 8.63 5.92 -8.59
C LEU A 50 7.43 5.50 -9.44
N ASP A 51 7.14 4.20 -9.47
CA ASP A 51 6.00 3.65 -10.22
C ASP A 51 4.75 3.51 -9.35
N ALA A 52 4.92 3.20 -8.06
CA ALA A 52 3.81 3.04 -7.13
C ALA A 52 4.16 3.42 -5.68
N ALA A 53 3.16 3.71 -4.86
CA ALA A 53 3.29 3.91 -3.43
C ALA A 53 2.14 3.26 -2.67
N THR A 54 2.45 2.65 -1.55
CA THR A 54 1.48 2.38 -0.49
C THR A 54 1.58 3.51 0.53
N VAL A 55 0.50 4.25 0.72
CA VAL A 55 0.43 5.38 1.67
C VAL A 55 -0.30 4.96 2.94
N ASP A 56 0.39 5.05 4.06
CA ASP A 56 -0.02 4.47 5.33
C ASP A 56 -0.67 5.49 6.26
N PHE A 57 -1.99 5.40 6.40
CA PHE A 57 -2.72 5.99 7.50
C PHE A 57 -2.67 5.07 8.73
N LYS A 58 -2.97 5.65 9.89
CA LYS A 58 -3.13 4.91 11.14
C LYS A 58 -4.28 5.53 11.93
N GLY A 59 -5.03 4.68 12.63
CA GLY A 59 -6.11 5.10 13.49
C GLY A 59 -7.21 5.86 12.76
N ASN A 60 -7.55 5.42 11.54
CA ASN A 60 -8.59 6.03 10.70
C ASN A 60 -8.35 7.52 10.38
N ALA A 61 -7.08 7.96 10.41
CA ALA A 61 -6.70 9.36 10.27
C ALA A 61 -7.36 10.29 11.31
N ASP A 62 -7.77 9.76 12.48
CA ASP A 62 -8.30 10.58 13.57
C ASP A 62 -7.22 11.53 14.07
N GLU A 63 -7.50 12.83 14.01
CA GLU A 63 -6.65 13.90 14.51
C GLU A 63 -6.15 13.66 15.94
N LYS A 64 -7.01 13.13 16.83
CA LYS A 64 -6.60 12.83 18.22
C LYS A 64 -5.57 11.70 18.27
N PHE A 65 -5.78 10.66 17.46
CA PHE A 65 -4.85 9.54 17.34
C PHE A 65 -3.52 10.02 16.76
N LEU A 66 -3.58 10.76 15.64
CA LEU A 66 -2.41 11.27 14.94
C LEU A 66 -1.54 12.16 15.83
N ARG A 67 -2.14 13.14 16.51
CA ARG A 67 -1.40 14.03 17.41
C ARG A 67 -0.74 13.29 18.58
N LYS A 68 -1.41 12.28 19.13
CA LYS A 68 -0.95 11.55 20.31
C LYS A 68 0.11 10.49 19.98
N TYR A 69 -0.06 9.74 18.89
CA TYR A 69 0.74 8.55 18.61
C TYR A 69 1.66 8.69 17.40
N VAL A 70 1.35 9.58 16.46
CA VAL A 70 2.11 9.78 15.21
C VAL A 70 2.88 11.12 15.22
N PHE A 71 2.49 12.05 16.10
CA PHE A 71 3.10 13.38 16.26
C PHE A 71 2.97 14.28 15.02
N VAL A 72 1.88 14.13 14.27
CA VAL A 72 1.49 15.06 13.19
C VAL A 72 0.21 15.81 13.58
N PRO A 73 0.04 17.08 13.19
CA PRO A 73 -1.14 17.88 13.57
C PRO A 73 -2.46 17.34 13.04
N ASP A 74 -2.47 16.91 11.77
CA ASP A 74 -3.63 16.38 11.05
C ASP A 74 -3.18 15.62 9.77
N ALA A 75 -4.14 15.06 9.05
CA ALA A 75 -3.92 14.22 7.88
C ALA A 75 -3.99 14.96 6.53
N GLU A 76 -4.30 16.27 6.50
CA GLU A 76 -4.52 16.99 5.25
C GLU A 76 -3.30 16.99 4.31
N PRO A 77 -2.05 17.16 4.79
CA PRO A 77 -0.88 17.05 3.93
C PRO A 77 -0.71 15.67 3.28
N ILE A 78 -1.24 14.62 3.91
CA ILE A 78 -1.25 13.27 3.33
C ILE A 78 -2.24 13.21 2.17
N PHE A 79 -3.44 13.79 2.33
CA PHE A 79 -4.41 13.89 1.24
C PHE A 79 -3.92 14.73 0.06
N GLU A 80 -3.22 15.85 0.32
CA GLU A 80 -2.54 16.64 -0.71
C GLU A 80 -1.51 15.79 -1.47
N THR A 81 -0.73 14.98 -0.74
CA THR A 81 0.22 14.04 -1.33
C THR A 81 -0.47 13.00 -2.21
N LEU A 82 -1.62 12.44 -1.81
CA LEU A 82 -2.40 11.52 -2.66
C LEU A 82 -2.80 12.19 -3.98
N ALA A 83 -3.27 13.45 -3.91
CA ALA A 83 -3.69 14.20 -5.09
C ALA A 83 -2.51 14.46 -6.05
N GLU A 84 -1.35 14.85 -5.51
CA GLU A 84 -0.14 15.07 -6.31
C GLU A 84 0.40 13.76 -6.89
N MET A 85 0.40 12.65 -6.14
CA MET A 85 0.83 11.34 -6.67
C MET A 85 -0.05 10.90 -7.86
N LYS A 86 -1.37 11.08 -7.75
CA LYS A 86 -2.30 10.81 -8.86
C LYS A 86 -2.02 11.69 -10.08
N LYS A 87 -1.78 12.99 -9.87
CA LYS A 87 -1.44 13.95 -10.93
C LYS A 87 -0.17 13.56 -11.68
N TYR A 88 0.83 13.03 -10.99
CA TYR A 88 2.07 12.54 -11.61
C TYR A 88 2.00 11.08 -12.10
N GLY A 89 0.84 10.43 -11.99
CA GLY A 89 0.61 9.08 -12.51
C GLY A 89 1.26 7.96 -11.69
N ILE A 90 1.65 8.23 -10.45
CA ILE A 90 2.14 7.22 -9.50
C ILE A 90 0.94 6.38 -9.06
N TRP A 91 1.05 5.04 -9.16
CA TRP A 91 -0.01 4.15 -8.67
C TRP A 91 -0.07 4.18 -7.15
N VAL A 92 -1.25 4.42 -6.57
CA VAL A 92 -1.39 4.51 -5.12
C VAL A 92 -2.28 3.38 -4.60
N GLU A 93 -1.84 2.77 -3.51
CA GLU A 93 -2.68 1.96 -2.62
C GLU A 93 -2.67 2.62 -1.24
N VAL A 94 -3.79 2.56 -0.54
CA VAL A 94 -3.92 3.13 0.80
C VAL A 94 -3.96 2.01 1.84
N THR A 95 -3.21 2.16 2.92
CA THR A 95 -3.38 1.32 4.11
C THR A 95 -3.85 2.15 5.29
N ASP A 96 -4.57 1.51 6.21
CA ASP A 96 -4.91 2.08 7.50
C ASP A 96 -4.69 1.03 8.59
N LEU A 97 -3.75 1.30 9.49
CA LEU A 97 -3.54 0.47 10.69
C LEU A 97 -4.63 0.79 11.71
N VAL A 98 -5.59 -0.11 11.85
CA VAL A 98 -6.72 0.04 12.77
C VAL A 98 -6.29 -0.37 14.17
N VAL A 99 -6.25 0.57 15.12
CA VAL A 99 -5.78 0.33 16.48
C VAL A 99 -6.98 0.33 17.43
N PRO A 100 -7.28 -0.78 18.12
CA PRO A 100 -8.45 -0.87 18.99
C PRO A 100 -8.50 0.21 20.06
N GLU A 101 -9.72 0.64 20.41
CA GLU A 101 -10.04 1.58 21.49
C GLU A 101 -9.59 3.03 21.26
N VAL A 102 -8.61 3.25 20.39
CA VAL A 102 -7.99 4.57 20.19
C VAL A 102 -7.94 5.02 18.74
N GLY A 103 -8.22 4.12 17.78
CA GLY A 103 -8.07 4.34 16.35
C GLY A 103 -8.84 3.31 15.51
N ASP A 104 -10.07 3.01 15.94
CA ASP A 104 -11.00 2.09 15.28
C ASP A 104 -12.44 2.64 15.18
N ASP A 105 -12.58 3.97 15.16
CA ASP A 105 -13.85 4.67 15.02
C ASP A 105 -14.37 4.58 13.57
N LEU A 106 -15.54 3.97 13.39
CA LEU A 106 -16.12 3.74 12.07
C LEU A 106 -16.57 5.01 11.34
N GLU A 107 -16.93 6.08 12.06
CA GLU A 107 -17.28 7.37 11.43
C GLU A 107 -16.01 8.07 10.92
N LYS A 108 -14.90 7.95 11.65
CA LYS A 108 -13.58 8.38 11.16
C LYS A 108 -13.11 7.54 9.97
N ALA A 109 -13.32 6.23 10.01
CA ALA A 109 -13.02 5.34 8.88
C ALA A 109 -13.85 5.72 7.65
N ARG A 110 -15.15 6.00 7.82
CA ARG A 110 -16.03 6.47 6.74
C ARG A 110 -15.53 7.75 6.11
N TRP A 111 -15.16 8.73 6.94
CA TRP A 111 -14.58 9.99 6.48
C TRP A 111 -13.27 9.78 5.70
N LEU A 112 -12.34 8.98 6.24
CA LEU A 112 -11.08 8.64 5.58
C LEU A 112 -11.33 8.01 4.21
N VAL A 113 -12.16 6.97 4.13
CA VAL A 113 -12.46 6.28 2.88
C VAL A 113 -13.07 7.24 1.86
N ARG A 114 -14.05 8.05 2.28
CA ARG A 114 -14.69 9.03 1.40
C ARG A 114 -13.67 10.02 0.83
N ARG A 115 -12.78 10.57 1.67
CA ARG A 115 -11.70 11.47 1.22
C ARG A 115 -10.77 10.78 0.21
N VAL A 116 -10.38 9.54 0.48
CA VAL A 116 -9.54 8.75 -0.43
C VAL A 116 -10.24 8.52 -1.78
N ILE A 117 -11.52 8.16 -1.79
CA ILE A 117 -12.30 7.95 -3.01
C ILE A 117 -12.48 9.26 -3.79
N ASP A 118 -12.78 10.37 -3.11
CA ASP A 118 -12.94 11.68 -3.75
C ASP A 118 -11.67 12.10 -4.50
N ILE A 119 -10.49 11.80 -3.93
CA ILE A 119 -9.19 12.15 -4.50
C ILE A 119 -8.76 11.15 -5.58
N LEU A 120 -8.74 9.85 -5.24
CA LEU A 120 -8.12 8.81 -6.06
C LEU A 120 -9.11 8.09 -6.98
N GLY A 121 -10.38 8.02 -6.58
CA GLY A 121 -11.46 7.30 -7.27
C GLY A 121 -11.79 5.96 -6.59
N PRO A 122 -12.92 5.32 -6.93
CA PRO A 122 -13.41 4.11 -6.26
C PRO A 122 -12.60 2.84 -6.56
N ASP A 123 -11.74 2.90 -7.58
CA ASP A 123 -10.89 1.79 -8.02
C ASP A 123 -9.58 1.68 -7.21
N VAL A 124 -9.28 2.64 -6.32
CA VAL A 124 -8.10 2.59 -5.46
C VAL A 124 -8.21 1.46 -4.43
N PRO A 125 -7.19 0.60 -4.28
CA PRO A 125 -7.11 -0.36 -3.18
C PRO A 125 -7.00 0.34 -1.82
N ILE A 126 -7.84 -0.08 -0.87
CA ILE A 126 -7.75 0.34 0.55
C ILE A 126 -7.60 -0.91 1.42
N HIS A 127 -6.62 -0.91 2.31
CA HIS A 127 -6.27 -2.04 3.16
C HIS A 127 -6.39 -1.67 4.65
N PHE A 128 -7.27 -2.37 5.37
CA PHE A 128 -7.36 -2.24 6.82
C PHE A 128 -6.47 -3.29 7.48
N LEU A 129 -5.45 -2.83 8.18
CA LEU A 129 -4.40 -3.68 8.73
C LEU A 129 -4.69 -3.99 10.19
N ARG A 130 -4.56 -5.27 10.56
CA ARG A 130 -4.60 -5.70 11.95
C ARG A 130 -3.39 -5.18 12.72
N PHE A 131 -3.65 -4.48 13.81
CA PHE A 131 -2.67 -4.11 14.82
C PHE A 131 -2.26 -5.33 15.66
N HIS A 132 -0.98 -5.35 16.02
CA HIS A 132 -0.39 -6.30 16.96
C HIS A 132 0.22 -5.51 18.13
N PRO A 133 -0.08 -5.86 19.39
CA PRO A 133 0.45 -5.14 20.55
C PRO A 133 1.94 -5.40 20.74
N ASP A 134 2.74 -4.34 20.62
CA ASP A 134 4.19 -4.39 20.81
C ASP A 134 4.69 -3.17 21.61
N TYR A 135 5.87 -3.31 22.20
CA TYR A 135 6.58 -2.27 22.95
C TYR A 135 5.69 -1.60 24.01
N ASN A 136 5.47 -0.28 23.93
CA ASN A 136 4.72 0.49 24.93
C ASN A 136 3.19 0.39 24.78
N LEU A 137 2.67 -0.28 23.74
CA LEU A 137 1.23 -0.42 23.46
C LEU A 137 0.67 -1.81 23.81
N GLN A 138 1.36 -2.56 24.66
CA GLN A 138 0.93 -3.91 25.11
C GLN A 138 -0.40 -3.95 25.89
N HIS A 139 -0.90 -2.80 26.35
CA HIS A 139 -2.15 -2.69 27.08
C HIS A 139 -3.39 -2.73 26.17
N LEU A 140 -3.22 -2.58 24.85
CA LEU A 140 -4.29 -2.71 23.86
C LEU A 140 -4.30 -4.14 23.31
N PRO A 141 -5.47 -4.71 22.95
CA PRO A 141 -5.54 -5.99 22.28
C PRO A 141 -5.12 -5.88 20.80
N PRO A 142 -4.75 -6.99 20.13
CA PRO A 142 -4.68 -6.99 18.67
C PRO A 142 -6.05 -6.69 18.08
N THR A 143 -6.12 -6.04 16.91
CA THR A 143 -7.43 -5.68 16.33
C THR A 143 -8.30 -6.92 16.14
N PRO A 144 -9.53 -6.93 16.69
CA PRO A 144 -10.49 -7.98 16.41
C PRO A 144 -10.76 -8.05 14.90
N VAL A 145 -10.85 -9.27 14.35
CA VAL A 145 -11.14 -9.47 12.92
C VAL A 145 -12.47 -8.82 12.54
N GLU A 146 -13.49 -8.93 13.40
CA GLU A 146 -14.80 -8.29 13.22
C GLU A 146 -14.70 -6.77 13.10
N THR A 147 -13.77 -6.12 13.82
CA THR A 147 -13.54 -4.68 13.65
C THR A 147 -13.03 -4.38 12.24
N LEU A 148 -12.09 -5.15 11.71
CA LEU A 148 -11.57 -4.99 10.35
C LEU A 148 -12.64 -5.30 9.28
N GLU A 149 -13.50 -6.29 9.52
CA GLU A 149 -14.64 -6.59 8.64
C GLU A 149 -15.61 -5.42 8.56
N ARG A 150 -15.96 -4.79 9.69
CA ARG A 150 -16.79 -3.57 9.72
C ARG A 150 -16.15 -2.41 8.95
N HIS A 151 -14.83 -2.26 8.99
CA HIS A 151 -14.13 -1.24 8.18
C HIS A 151 -14.24 -1.54 6.68
N VAL A 152 -14.12 -2.81 6.27
CA VAL A 152 -14.35 -3.23 4.87
C VAL A 152 -15.79 -2.96 4.43
N GLU A 153 -16.78 -3.20 5.30
CA GLU A 153 -18.18 -2.90 5.04
C GLU A 153 -18.40 -1.41 4.82
N VAL A 154 -17.94 -0.57 5.75
CA VAL A 154 -17.97 0.91 5.60
C VAL A 154 -17.32 1.34 4.29
N ALA A 155 -16.15 0.79 3.96
CA ALA A 155 -15.48 1.19 2.72
C ALA A 155 -16.30 0.86 1.47
N LYS A 156 -16.97 -0.29 1.46
CA LYS A 156 -17.86 -0.70 0.35
C LYS A 156 -19.12 0.15 0.28
N GLU A 157 -19.70 0.53 1.42
CA GLU A 157 -20.85 1.44 1.50
C GLU A 157 -20.51 2.81 0.88
N GLU A 158 -19.30 3.31 1.11
CA GLU A 158 -18.80 4.56 0.50
C GLU A 158 -18.38 4.39 -0.98
N GLY A 159 -18.48 3.17 -1.52
CA GLY A 159 -18.26 2.90 -2.94
C GLY A 159 -16.87 2.39 -3.30
N ALA A 160 -16.02 2.02 -2.32
CA ALA A 160 -14.74 1.37 -2.61
C ALA A 160 -14.97 0.01 -3.27
N ARG A 161 -14.39 -0.20 -4.46
CA ARG A 161 -14.49 -1.48 -5.18
C ARG A 161 -13.50 -2.52 -4.66
N PHE A 162 -12.41 -2.07 -4.05
CA PHE A 162 -11.30 -2.91 -3.59
C PHE A 162 -10.93 -2.55 -2.15
N ALA A 163 -11.60 -3.20 -1.20
CA ALA A 163 -11.31 -3.08 0.22
C ALA A 163 -10.79 -4.43 0.77
N TYR A 164 -9.68 -4.38 1.49
CA TYR A 164 -8.95 -5.57 1.94
C TYR A 164 -8.74 -5.58 3.46
N VAL A 165 -8.55 -6.79 3.98
CA VAL A 165 -7.99 -7.00 5.33
C VAL A 165 -6.55 -7.47 5.20
N GLY A 166 -5.63 -6.75 5.85
CA GLY A 166 -4.23 -7.13 5.97
C GLY A 166 -3.88 -7.69 7.35
N ASN A 167 -2.73 -8.34 7.47
CA ASN A 167 -2.23 -8.97 8.70
C ASN A 167 -3.16 -10.04 9.32
N VAL A 168 -4.02 -10.65 8.50
CA VAL A 168 -4.86 -11.80 8.88
C VAL A 168 -4.73 -12.89 7.79
N PRO A 169 -3.62 -13.66 7.76
CA PRO A 169 -3.37 -14.61 6.69
C PRO A 169 -4.49 -15.66 6.57
N GLY A 170 -5.00 -15.87 5.37
CA GLY A 170 -6.10 -16.80 5.09
C GLY A 170 -7.50 -16.17 5.16
N HIS A 171 -7.61 -14.88 5.50
CA HIS A 171 -8.90 -14.20 5.58
C HIS A 171 -9.50 -13.94 4.20
N ARG A 172 -10.83 -14.06 4.06
CA ARG A 172 -11.51 -13.89 2.75
C ARG A 172 -11.21 -12.53 2.10
N TYR A 173 -11.12 -11.45 2.88
CA TYR A 173 -10.82 -10.11 2.39
C TYR A 173 -9.34 -9.85 2.07
N GLU A 174 -8.45 -10.85 2.11
CA GLU A 174 -7.09 -10.70 1.54
C GLU A 174 -7.07 -10.98 0.01
N HIS A 175 -8.16 -11.54 -0.53
CA HIS A 175 -8.33 -11.85 -1.95
C HIS A 175 -8.83 -10.64 -2.73
N THR A 176 -8.48 -10.56 -4.02
CA THR A 176 -9.09 -9.58 -4.94
C THR A 176 -10.31 -10.22 -5.59
N TYR A 177 -11.46 -9.58 -5.42
CA TYR A 177 -12.72 -9.96 -6.03
C TYR A 177 -13.03 -9.07 -7.23
N CYS A 178 -13.65 -9.64 -8.26
CA CYS A 178 -14.19 -8.85 -9.37
C CYS A 178 -15.37 -8.00 -8.86
N PRO A 179 -15.37 -6.66 -9.01
CA PRO A 179 -16.46 -5.82 -8.53
C PRO A 179 -17.79 -6.09 -9.26
N GLU A 180 -17.73 -6.60 -10.50
CA GLU A 180 -18.94 -6.84 -11.32
C GLU A 180 -19.59 -8.21 -11.08
N CYS A 181 -18.80 -9.26 -10.84
CA CYS A 181 -19.34 -10.63 -10.73
C CYS A 181 -19.05 -11.33 -9.41
N GLY A 182 -18.35 -10.66 -8.48
CA GLY A 182 -18.06 -11.18 -7.14
C GLY A 182 -17.12 -12.39 -7.08
N ARG A 183 -16.61 -12.88 -8.22
CA ARG A 183 -15.66 -14.01 -8.24
C ARG A 183 -14.24 -13.57 -7.89
N VAL A 184 -13.49 -14.45 -7.23
CA VAL A 184 -12.08 -14.23 -6.89
C VAL A 184 -11.22 -14.18 -8.15
N VAL A 185 -10.58 -13.05 -8.40
CA VAL A 185 -9.64 -12.86 -9.52
C VAL A 185 -8.17 -13.01 -9.10
N ILE A 186 -7.85 -12.75 -7.84
CA ILE A 186 -6.56 -13.11 -7.25
C ILE A 186 -6.80 -13.70 -5.86
N ARG A 187 -6.47 -14.99 -5.68
CA ARG A 187 -6.56 -15.67 -4.39
C ARG A 187 -5.20 -15.64 -3.72
N ARG A 188 -5.14 -15.23 -2.46
CA ARG A 188 -3.90 -15.09 -1.69
C ARG A 188 -3.96 -15.91 -0.39
N ARG A 189 -2.80 -16.05 0.25
CA ARG A 189 -2.64 -16.44 1.66
C ARG A 189 -1.39 -15.76 2.18
N GLY A 190 -1.55 -14.67 2.93
CA GLY A 190 -0.43 -13.80 3.27
C GLY A 190 0.32 -13.35 2.01
N PHE A 191 1.64 -13.53 1.97
CA PHE A 191 2.46 -13.15 0.81
C PHE A 191 2.39 -14.12 -0.39
N SER A 192 1.64 -15.22 -0.28
CA SER A 192 1.50 -16.20 -1.36
C SER A 192 0.30 -15.92 -2.24
N ILE A 193 0.50 -15.98 -3.56
CA ILE A 193 -0.58 -15.99 -4.53
C ILE A 193 -0.90 -17.46 -4.84
N LEU A 194 -2.14 -17.86 -4.61
CA LEU A 194 -2.61 -19.23 -4.80
C LEU A 194 -3.26 -19.41 -6.17
N GLU A 195 -3.96 -18.39 -6.66
CA GLU A 195 -4.62 -18.40 -7.96
C GLU A 195 -4.67 -17.01 -8.58
N ILE A 196 -4.56 -16.97 -9.91
CA ILE A 196 -4.79 -15.78 -10.72
C ILE A 196 -5.81 -16.13 -11.81
N ASN A 197 -6.97 -15.49 -11.76
CA ASN A 197 -8.09 -15.62 -12.70
C ASN A 197 -8.28 -14.33 -13.50
N LEU A 198 -7.17 -13.77 -13.99
CA LEU A 198 -7.12 -12.61 -14.87
C LEU A 198 -6.71 -13.03 -16.28
N VAL A 199 -7.21 -12.30 -17.27
CA VAL A 199 -6.76 -12.38 -18.66
C VAL A 199 -6.31 -11.00 -19.11
N GLU A 200 -5.20 -10.94 -19.83
CA GLU A 200 -4.70 -9.70 -20.43
C GLU A 200 -5.33 -9.53 -21.82
N ARG A 201 -5.96 -8.38 -22.07
CA ARG A 201 -6.51 -8.02 -23.39
C ARG A 201 -6.24 -6.54 -23.66
N GLY A 202 -5.49 -6.25 -24.73
CA GLY A 202 -5.16 -4.87 -25.11
C GLY A 202 -4.33 -4.12 -24.05
N GLY A 203 -3.49 -4.83 -23.29
CA GLY A 203 -2.69 -4.26 -22.20
C GLY A 203 -3.47 -3.99 -20.90
N GLU A 204 -4.71 -4.47 -20.80
CA GLU A 204 -5.53 -4.36 -19.60
C GLU A 204 -5.77 -5.73 -18.95
N HIS A 205 -5.77 -5.76 -17.62
CA HIS A 205 -6.20 -6.93 -16.85
C HIS A 205 -7.72 -6.99 -16.77
N ARG A 206 -8.29 -8.13 -17.14
CA ARG A 206 -9.73 -8.38 -17.12
C ARG A 206 -10.07 -9.65 -16.35
N CYS A 207 -11.22 -9.64 -15.68
CA CYS A 207 -11.76 -10.82 -15.04
C CYS A 207 -11.97 -11.94 -16.06
N LYS A 208 -11.38 -13.12 -15.81
CA LYS A 208 -11.52 -14.29 -16.69
C LYS A 208 -12.97 -14.76 -16.84
N PHE A 209 -13.84 -14.42 -15.88
CA PHE A 209 -15.22 -14.93 -15.81
C PHE A 209 -16.26 -14.04 -16.50
N CYS A 210 -16.16 -12.71 -16.34
CA CYS A 210 -17.14 -11.77 -16.90
C CYS A 210 -16.54 -10.70 -17.82
N GLY A 211 -15.22 -10.63 -17.96
CA GLY A 211 -14.54 -9.66 -18.84
C GLY A 211 -14.43 -8.23 -18.31
N ALA A 212 -14.95 -7.96 -17.10
CA ALA A 212 -14.81 -6.68 -16.41
C ALA A 212 -13.32 -6.30 -16.25
N LYS A 213 -13.01 -5.01 -16.44
CA LYS A 213 -11.66 -4.48 -16.22
C LYS A 213 -11.34 -4.53 -14.72
N ILE A 214 -10.16 -5.02 -14.38
CA ILE A 214 -9.63 -5.03 -13.01
C ILE A 214 -8.44 -4.06 -13.00
N PRO A 215 -8.47 -2.98 -12.19
CA PRO A 215 -7.47 -1.93 -12.19
C PRO A 215 -6.19 -2.39 -11.47
N ILE A 216 -5.45 -3.29 -12.12
CA ILE A 216 -4.13 -3.75 -11.67
C ILE A 216 -3.09 -3.09 -12.57
N ARG A 217 -2.02 -2.56 -11.97
CA ARG A 217 -0.85 -2.06 -12.68
C ARG A 217 0.25 -3.12 -12.69
N GLY A 218 1.06 -3.12 -13.75
CA GLY A 218 2.15 -4.07 -13.93
C GLY A 218 1.74 -5.36 -14.65
N ARG A 219 2.63 -6.36 -14.63
CA ARG A 219 2.47 -7.65 -15.32
C ARG A 219 2.40 -8.79 -14.32
N VAL A 220 1.61 -9.82 -14.64
CA VAL A 220 1.60 -11.07 -13.90
C VAL A 220 2.81 -11.90 -14.34
N MET A 221 3.84 -11.94 -13.50
CA MET A 221 5.06 -12.71 -13.75
C MET A 221 4.85 -14.19 -13.39
N PRO A 222 5.22 -15.17 -14.24
CA PRO A 222 5.06 -16.60 -13.94
C PRO A 222 5.65 -17.06 -12.61
N THR A 223 6.65 -16.30 -12.12
CA THR A 223 7.35 -16.52 -10.85
C THR A 223 6.43 -16.48 -9.63
N TRP A 224 5.18 -16.01 -9.74
CA TRP A 224 4.21 -16.11 -8.64
C TRP A 224 3.95 -17.56 -8.19
N ARG A 225 4.21 -18.54 -9.07
CA ARG A 225 4.11 -19.98 -8.78
C ARG A 225 5.39 -20.58 -8.20
N ASP A 226 6.48 -19.83 -8.18
CA ASP A 226 7.76 -20.35 -7.72
C ASP A 226 7.72 -20.56 -6.20
N GLU A 227 8.28 -21.69 -5.76
CA GLU A 227 8.42 -21.99 -4.33
C GLU A 227 9.50 -21.10 -3.68
N PHE A 228 10.50 -20.67 -4.46
CA PHE A 228 11.64 -19.86 -4.01
C PHE A 228 11.43 -18.35 -4.19
N ARG A 229 10.25 -17.83 -3.90
CA ARG A 229 9.99 -16.37 -3.96
C ARG A 229 10.65 -15.58 -2.83
N PHE A 230 10.89 -16.21 -1.69
CA PHE A 230 11.53 -15.60 -0.53
C PHE A 230 12.92 -16.22 -0.33
N VAL A 231 13.92 -15.63 -0.96
CA VAL A 231 15.32 -16.04 -0.82
C VAL A 231 16.08 -14.89 -0.20
N TYR A 232 16.83 -15.21 0.85
CA TYR A 232 17.77 -14.25 1.42
C TYR A 232 18.92 -14.04 0.42
N VAL A 233 19.10 -12.79 -0.01
CA VAL A 233 20.26 -12.39 -0.81
C VAL A 233 21.30 -11.81 0.14
N PRO A 234 22.43 -12.48 0.39
CA PRO A 234 23.48 -11.97 1.27
C PRO A 234 24.23 -10.84 0.57
N ILE A 235 23.66 -9.63 0.59
CA ILE A 235 24.16 -8.49 -0.18
C ILE A 235 25.63 -8.21 0.13
N GLN A 236 26.07 -8.41 1.38
CA GLN A 236 27.46 -8.30 1.82
C GLN A 236 28.45 -9.13 0.99
N THR A 237 28.02 -10.27 0.44
CA THR A 237 28.86 -11.15 -0.39
C THR A 237 29.00 -10.62 -1.82
N PHE A 238 28.08 -9.77 -2.26
CA PHE A 238 28.04 -9.16 -3.59
C PHE A 238 28.42 -7.68 -3.59
N THR A 239 28.66 -7.09 -2.42
CA THR A 239 28.97 -5.66 -2.27
C THR A 239 30.46 -5.47 -2.03
N ARG A 240 31.11 -4.63 -2.85
CA ARG A 240 32.45 -4.13 -2.57
C ARG A 240 32.34 -2.79 -1.84
N TRP A 241 32.68 -2.78 -0.56
CA TRP A 241 32.76 -1.55 0.21
C TRP A 241 33.95 -0.72 -0.26
N VAL A 242 33.71 0.57 -0.53
CA VAL A 242 34.75 1.53 -0.93
C VAL A 242 34.73 2.66 0.07
N ARG A 243 35.87 2.91 0.73
CA ARG A 243 36.02 4.07 1.60
C ARG A 243 36.11 5.32 0.73
N ARG A 244 35.14 6.23 0.85
CA ARG A 244 35.24 7.57 0.27
C ARG A 244 35.76 8.51 1.34
N GLU A 245 36.85 9.22 1.06
CA GLU A 245 37.25 10.36 1.88
C GLU A 245 36.24 11.47 1.61
N VAL A 246 35.39 11.74 2.60
CA VAL A 246 34.49 12.89 2.55
C VAL A 246 35.32 14.08 3.03
N ASN A 247 35.80 14.88 2.09
CA ASN A 247 36.40 16.18 2.43
C ASN A 247 35.31 17.02 3.09
N LYS A 248 35.54 17.38 4.36
CA LYS A 248 34.70 18.29 5.14
C LYS A 248 34.79 19.71 4.61
#